data_AF-A0A131Z7D3-F1
#
_entry.id   AF-A0A131Z7D3-F1
#
_cell.length_a   1.000
_cell.length_b   1.000
_cell.length_c   1.000
_cell.angle_alpha   90.00
_cell.angle_beta   90.00
_cell.angle_gamma   90.00
#
_symmetry.space_group_name_H-M   'P 1'
#
loop_
_entity.id
_entity.type
_entity.pdbx_description
1 polymer ?
#
loop_
_entity_poly.entity_id
_entity_poly.type
_entity_poly.pdbx_seq_one_letter_code
_entity_poly.pdbx_strand_id
1 'polypeptide(L)'
;MFKLKELARWLGMTVFEMFVHLISITLFSVMVVLKLDKAFDVSWWTVFVSLFICDGLNAYFCVIVFIRQYIEGVYKAGAFRAVWSFMQLLLMFLFKLLLCLKAEGQKSSLVYSEVFAPLFILLMLVMVRACHLH
;
A
#
# COMPACT_ATOMS: atom_id res chain seq x y z
N MET A 1 4.76 -21.10 -14.17
CA MET A 1 5.61 -19.89 -13.95
C MET A 1 4.74 -18.67 -14.18
N PHE A 2 4.23 -18.05 -13.11
CA PHE A 2 3.33 -16.90 -13.21
C PHE A 2 4.08 -15.72 -13.84
N LYS A 3 3.68 -15.29 -15.05
CA LYS A 3 4.29 -14.12 -15.71
C LYS A 3 4.01 -12.88 -14.85
N LEU A 4 5.02 -12.03 -14.64
CA LEU A 4 4.85 -10.72 -13.99
C LEU A 4 3.69 -9.90 -14.56
N LYS A 5 3.39 -10.08 -15.86
CA LYS A 5 2.23 -9.51 -16.54
C LYS A 5 0.88 -9.96 -15.96
N GLU A 6 0.77 -11.20 -15.51
CA GLU A 6 -0.43 -11.76 -14.89
C GLU A 6 -0.69 -11.08 -13.54
N LEU A 7 0.34 -11.00 -12.69
CA LEU A 7 0.29 -10.34 -11.38
C LEU A 7 0.06 -8.83 -11.49
N ALA A 8 0.73 -8.16 -12.43
CA ALA A 8 0.50 -6.76 -12.76
C ALA A 8 -0.93 -6.52 -13.27
N ARG A 9 -1.48 -7.46 -14.06
CA ARG A 9 -2.87 -7.41 -14.54
C ARG A 9 -3.88 -7.67 -13.41
N TRP A 10 -3.56 -8.55 -12.47
CA TRP A 10 -4.42 -8.89 -11.32
C TRP A 10 -4.47 -7.77 -10.28
N LEU A 11 -3.34 -7.18 -9.91
CA LEU A 11 -3.32 -6.01 -9.03
C LEU A 11 -3.73 -4.72 -9.76
N GLY A 12 -3.67 -4.69 -11.10
CA GLY A 12 -3.83 -3.46 -11.87
C GLY A 12 -2.70 -2.46 -11.63
N MET A 13 -1.57 -2.94 -11.11
CA MET A 13 -0.40 -2.15 -10.75
C MET A 13 0.68 -2.27 -11.80
N THR A 14 1.42 -1.18 -12.01
CA THR A 14 2.52 -1.16 -12.97
C THR A 14 3.77 -1.84 -12.39
N VAL A 15 4.65 -2.31 -13.27
CA VAL A 15 5.95 -2.89 -12.87
C VAL A 15 6.78 -1.87 -12.08
N PHE A 16 6.61 -0.57 -12.38
CA PHE A 16 7.25 0.52 -11.67
C PHE A 16 6.80 0.61 -10.20
N GLU A 17 5.50 0.51 -9.93
CA GLU A 17 4.97 0.52 -8.55
C GLU A 17 5.54 -0.65 -7.74
N MET A 18 5.63 -1.84 -8.34
CA MET A 18 6.23 -3.02 -7.70
C MET A 18 7.70 -2.79 -7.35
N PHE A 19 8.45 -2.11 -8.21
CA PHE A 19 9.86 -1.77 -7.97
C PHE A 19 10.00 -0.73 -6.85
N VAL A 20 9.14 0.30 -6.82
CA VAL A 20 9.11 1.30 -5.74
C VAL A 20 8.77 0.65 -4.40
N HIS A 21 7.80 -0.27 -4.36
CA HIS A 21 7.49 -1.05 -3.16
C HIS A 21 8.67 -1.91 -2.69
N LEU A 22 9.39 -2.54 -3.61
CA LEU A 22 10.57 -3.36 -3.27
C LEU A 22 11.69 -2.50 -2.65
N ILE A 23 11.96 -1.33 -3.21
CA ILE A 23 12.93 -0.38 -2.65
C ILE A 23 12.46 0.10 -1.27
N SER A 24 11.18 0.45 -1.13
CA SER A 24 10.59 0.90 0.13
C SER A 24 10.75 -0.13 1.26
N ILE A 25 10.41 -1.39 0.98
CA ILE A 25 10.52 -2.49 1.95
C ILE A 25 11.98 -2.71 2.34
N THR A 26 12.90 -2.61 1.38
CA THR A 26 14.34 -2.76 1.66
C THR A 26 14.84 -1.65 2.57
N LEU A 27 14.50 -0.39 2.28
CA LEU A 27 14.88 0.78 3.10
C LEU A 27 14.27 0.69 4.52
N PHE A 28 13.00 0.31 4.61
CA PHE A 28 12.34 0.09 5.90
C PHE A 28 13.02 -1.03 6.70
N SER A 29 13.32 -2.16 6.07
CA SER A 29 13.99 -3.28 6.76
C SER A 29 15.35 -2.85 7.33
N VAL A 30 16.13 -2.07 6.59
CA VAL A 30 17.41 -1.52 7.07
C VAL A 30 17.19 -0.57 8.24
N MET A 31 16.23 0.36 8.14
CA MET A 31 15.92 1.29 9.23
C MET A 31 15.41 0.59 10.50
N VAL A 32 14.60 -0.47 10.37
CA VAL A 32 14.10 -1.26 11.51
C VAL A 32 15.23 -1.99 12.23
N VAL A 33 16.15 -2.60 11.49
CA VAL A 33 17.32 -3.29 12.07
C VAL A 33 18.20 -2.30 12.83
N LEU A 34 18.47 -1.13 12.25
CA LEU A 34 19.26 -0.08 12.91
C LEU A 34 18.61 0.44 14.21
N LYS A 35 17.28 0.50 14.25
CA LYS A 35 16.54 0.86 15.46
C LYS A 35 16.57 -0.24 16.52
N LEU A 36 16.45 -1.51 16.13
CA LEU A 36 16.51 -2.66 17.03
C LEU A 36 17.87 -2.80 17.72
N ASP A 37 18.94 -2.46 17.00
CA ASP A 37 20.32 -2.48 17.51
C ASP A 37 20.62 -1.30 18.46
N LYS A 38 19.61 -0.45 18.76
CA LYS A 38 19.71 0.78 19.59
C LYS A 38 20.79 1.76 19.13
N ALA A 39 21.28 1.66 17.89
CA ALA A 39 22.29 2.54 17.34
C ALA A 39 21.77 3.99 17.17
N PHE A 40 20.44 4.16 17.05
CA PHE A 40 19.78 5.45 16.90
C PHE A 40 18.49 5.52 17.72
N ASP A 41 18.36 6.53 18.59
CA ASP A 41 17.14 6.84 19.36
C ASP A 41 16.13 7.60 18.48
N VAL A 42 15.70 6.94 17.40
CA VAL A 42 14.82 7.51 16.38
C VAL A 42 13.38 7.04 16.60
N SER A 43 12.42 7.96 16.52
CA SER A 43 11.00 7.68 16.71
C SER A 43 10.48 6.64 15.70
N TRP A 44 9.41 5.92 16.04
CA TRP A 44 8.85 4.94 15.11
C TRP A 44 8.30 5.64 13.86
N TRP A 45 7.78 6.86 14.01
CA TRP A 45 7.43 7.74 12.90
C TRP A 45 8.51 7.86 11.83
N THR A 46 9.76 8.14 12.18
CA THR A 46 10.83 8.34 11.18
C THR A 46 11.16 7.07 10.42
N VAL A 47 11.06 5.89 11.05
CA VAL A 47 11.25 4.60 10.37
C VAL A 47 10.11 4.34 9.38
N PHE A 48 8.87 4.68 9.76
CA PHE A 48 7.70 4.53 8.91
C PHE A 48 7.59 5.58 7.79
N VAL A 49 8.29 6.71 7.88
CA VAL A 49 8.31 7.75 6.82
C VAL A 49 8.74 7.18 5.46
N SER A 50 9.70 6.25 5.42
CA SER A 50 10.13 5.63 4.15
C SER A 50 8.99 4.89 3.44
N LEU A 51 8.11 4.22 4.19
CA LEU A 51 6.90 3.60 3.65
C LEU A 51 5.86 4.63 3.22
N PHE A 52 5.65 5.69 4.02
CA PHE A 52 4.68 6.73 3.69
C PHE A 52 5.02 7.50 2.42
N ILE A 53 6.30 7.81 2.19
CA ILE A 53 6.75 8.44 0.94
C ILE A 53 6.42 7.55 -0.25
N CYS A 54 6.60 6.24 -0.12
CA CYS A 54 6.33 5.29 -1.21
C CYS A 54 4.82 5.15 -1.47
N ASP A 55 3.98 5.15 -0.44
CA ASP A 55 2.52 5.21 -0.61
C ASP A 55 2.08 6.52 -1.29
N GLY A 56 2.71 7.65 -0.95
CA GLY A 56 2.46 8.95 -1.58
C GLY A 56 2.83 8.96 -3.07
N LEU A 57 4.01 8.41 -3.43
CA LEU A 57 4.43 8.25 -4.82
C LEU A 57 3.47 7.35 -5.60
N ASN A 58 2.99 6.27 -4.98
CA ASN A 58 2.05 5.35 -5.60
C ASN A 58 0.67 6.01 -5.81
N ALA A 59 0.19 6.78 -4.83
CA ALA A 59 -1.04 7.57 -4.96
C ALA A 59 -0.93 8.61 -6.08
N TYR A 60 0.21 9.31 -6.18
CA TYR A 60 0.47 10.26 -7.26
C TYR A 60 0.42 9.60 -8.64
N PHE A 61 1.03 8.42 -8.78
CA PHE A 61 0.98 7.66 -10.03
C PHE A 61 -0.45 7.23 -10.39
N CYS A 62 -1.23 6.74 -9.41
CA CYS A 62 -2.65 6.42 -9.62
C CYS A 62 -3.46 7.62 -10.12
N VAL A 63 -3.20 8.83 -9.60
CA VAL A 63 -3.87 10.06 -10.07
C VAL A 63 -3.49 10.38 -11.52
N ILE A 64 -2.22 10.24 -11.90
CA ILE A 64 -1.77 10.45 -13.29
C ILE A 64 -2.48 9.49 -14.25
N VAL A 65 -2.55 8.20 -13.89
CA VAL A 65 -3.23 7.19 -14.72
C VAL A 65 -4.72 7.49 -14.84
N PHE A 66 -5.36 7.97 -13.76
CA PHE A 66 -6.76 8.39 -13.77
C PHE A 66 -6.99 9.56 -14.73
N ILE A 67 -6.14 10.59 -14.70
CA ILE A 67 -6.22 11.74 -15.61
C ILE A 67 -6.06 11.28 -17.07
N ARG A 68 -5.13 10.37 -17.36
CA ARG A 68 -4.95 9.83 -18.70
C ARG A 68 -6.20 9.09 -19.20
N GLN A 69 -6.82 8.26 -18.35
CA GLN A 69 -8.04 7.55 -18.70
C GLN A 69 -9.25 8.48 -18.89
N TYR A 70 -9.27 9.61 -18.19
CA TYR A 70 -10.27 10.65 -18.38
C TYR A 70 -10.16 11.29 -19.78
N ILE A 71 -8.93 11.58 -20.23
CA ILE A 71 -8.67 12.18 -21.56
C ILE A 71 -9.01 11.19 -22.69
N GLU A 72 -8.76 9.89 -22.51
CA GLU A 72 -9.05 8.84 -23.51
C GLU A 72 -10.55 8.53 -23.66
N GLY A 73 -11.45 9.19 -22.91
CA GLY A 73 -12.91 9.08 -23.07
C GLY A 73 -13.54 7.78 -22.53
N VAL A 74 -12.76 6.93 -21.85
CA VAL A 74 -13.22 5.65 -21.28
C VAL A 74 -13.68 5.83 -19.83
N TYR A 75 -14.56 6.79 -19.61
CA TYR A 75 -14.90 7.34 -18.28
C TYR A 75 -15.39 6.29 -17.27
N LYS A 76 -16.32 5.40 -17.66
CA LYS A 76 -17.02 4.54 -16.69
C LYS A 76 -16.16 3.38 -16.18
N ALA A 77 -15.40 2.75 -17.06
CA ALA A 77 -14.54 1.61 -16.70
C ALA A 77 -13.20 2.07 -16.10
N GLY A 78 -12.63 3.17 -16.60
CA GLY A 78 -11.41 3.76 -16.06
C GLY A 78 -11.62 4.32 -14.66
N ALA A 79 -12.68 5.08 -14.43
CA ALA A 79 -12.96 5.65 -13.12
C ALA A 79 -13.27 4.58 -12.06
N PHE A 80 -14.05 3.55 -12.40
CA PHE A 80 -14.31 2.46 -11.47
C PHE A 80 -13.01 1.73 -11.07
N ARG A 81 -12.11 1.50 -12.03
CA ARG A 81 -10.80 0.90 -11.76
C ARG A 81 -9.91 1.79 -10.89
N ALA A 82 -9.90 3.11 -11.14
CA ALA A 82 -9.09 4.05 -10.37
C ALA A 82 -9.61 4.22 -8.94
N VAL A 83 -10.92 4.34 -8.74
CA VAL A 83 -11.55 4.38 -7.41
C VAL A 83 -11.23 3.11 -6.64
N TRP A 84 -11.26 1.96 -7.31
CA TRP A 84 -10.87 0.69 -6.71
C TRP A 84 -9.41 0.68 -6.25
N SER A 85 -8.48 1.07 -7.11
CA SER A 85 -7.05 1.15 -6.76
C SER A 85 -6.80 2.15 -5.63
N PHE A 86 -7.49 3.29 -5.64
CA PHE A 86 -7.36 4.32 -4.60
C PHE A 86 -7.90 3.81 -3.25
N MET A 87 -9.01 3.08 -3.25
CA MET A 87 -9.54 2.45 -2.03
C MET A 87 -8.56 1.43 -1.45
N GLN A 88 -7.93 0.60 -2.30
CA GLN A 88 -6.90 -0.35 -1.85
C GLN A 88 -5.67 0.35 -1.27
N LEU A 89 -5.22 1.43 -1.90
CA LEU A 89 -4.10 2.25 -1.40
C LEU A 89 -4.42 2.89 -0.05
N LEU A 90 -5.61 3.46 0.10
CA LEU A 90 -6.07 4.06 1.34
C LEU A 90 -6.10 3.03 2.47
N LEU A 91 -6.58 1.82 2.19
CA LEU A 91 -6.68 0.75 3.19
C LEU A 91 -5.30 0.26 3.64
N MET A 92 -4.34 0.15 2.71
CA MET A 92 -2.93 -0.16 3.04
C MET A 92 -2.26 0.97 3.83
N PHE A 93 -2.53 2.23 3.49
CA PHE A 93 -2.04 3.38 4.23
C PHE A 93 -2.57 3.40 5.67
N LEU A 94 -3.88 3.16 5.85
CA LEU A 94 -4.51 3.05 7.17
C LEU A 94 -3.87 1.95 8.00
N PHE A 95 -3.67 0.75 7.43
CA PHE A 95 -2.97 -0.34 8.11
C PHE A 95 -1.57 0.07 8.63
N LYS A 96 -0.75 0.70 7.79
CA LYS A 96 0.59 1.16 8.14
C LYS A 96 0.56 2.26 9.22
N LEU A 97 -0.42 3.16 9.15
CA LEU A 97 -0.61 4.22 10.13
C LEU A 97 -1.05 3.66 11.50
N LEU A 98 -1.98 2.71 11.52
CA LEU A 98 -2.38 2.00 12.74
C LEU A 98 -1.19 1.22 13.35
N LEU A 99 -0.35 0.59 12.53
CA LEU A 99 0.87 -0.07 12.98
C LEU A 99 1.87 0.92 13.60
N CYS A 100 2.10 2.07 12.96
CA CYS A 100 3.00 3.10 13.47
C CYS A 100 2.52 3.64 14.83
N LEU A 101 1.22 3.93 14.97
CA LEU A 101 0.61 4.37 16.23
C LEU A 101 0.72 3.32 17.34
N LYS A 102 0.63 2.03 16.99
CA LYS A 102 0.83 0.93 17.94
C LYS A 102 2.30 0.82 18.36
N ALA A 103 3.24 0.95 17.43
CA ALA A 103 4.68 0.86 17.68
C ALA A 103 5.21 1.99 18.56
N GLU A 104 4.67 3.21 18.42
CA GLU A 104 4.98 4.37 19.28
C GLU A 104 4.52 4.18 20.75
N GLY A 105 3.70 3.16 21.04
CA GLY A 105 3.23 2.87 22.39
C GLY A 105 2.17 3.83 22.94
N GLN A 106 1.68 4.79 22.13
CA GLN A 106 0.70 5.78 22.57
C GLN A 106 -0.72 5.23 22.83
N LYS A 107 -1.04 4.02 22.36
CA LYS A 107 -2.34 3.36 22.63
C LYS A 107 -2.16 1.93 23.12
N SER A 108 -1.91 1.78 24.41
CA SER A 108 -1.85 0.48 25.11
C SER A 108 -3.15 -0.35 25.04
N SER A 109 -4.26 0.22 24.55
CA SER A 109 -5.56 -0.46 24.43
C SER A 109 -5.93 -0.97 23.03
N LEU A 110 -5.14 -0.67 21.98
CA LEU A 110 -5.50 -1.12 20.63
C LEU A 110 -5.29 -2.64 20.51
N VAL A 111 -6.36 -3.38 20.28
CA VAL A 111 -6.32 -4.84 20.14
C VAL A 111 -5.65 -5.16 18.80
N TYR A 112 -4.78 -6.16 18.75
CA TYR A 112 -4.13 -6.59 17.49
C TYR A 112 -5.15 -6.81 16.37
N SER A 113 -6.36 -7.26 16.72
CA SER A 113 -7.48 -7.44 15.79
C SER A 113 -7.89 -6.17 15.04
N GLU A 114 -7.84 -4.99 15.68
CA GLU A 114 -8.23 -3.70 15.05
C GLU A 114 -7.16 -3.24 14.06
N VAL A 115 -5.88 -3.50 14.37
CA VAL A 115 -4.77 -3.16 13.49
C VAL A 115 -4.81 -3.99 12.21
N PHE A 116 -5.17 -5.27 12.29
CA PHE A 116 -5.24 -6.15 11.11
C PHE A 116 -6.54 -6.05 10.31
N ALA A 117 -7.60 -5.41 10.84
CA ALA A 117 -8.90 -5.31 10.17
C ALA A 117 -8.83 -4.72 8.74
N PRO A 118 -8.08 -3.63 8.47
CA PRO A 118 -7.95 -3.10 7.11
C PRO A 118 -7.28 -4.11 6.15
N LEU A 119 -6.37 -4.94 6.64
CA LEU A 119 -5.65 -5.93 5.85
C LEU A 119 -6.55 -7.11 5.47
N PHE A 120 -7.41 -7.56 6.40
CA PHE A 120 -8.41 -8.59 6.10
C PHE A 120 -9.43 -8.13 5.06
N ILE A 121 -9.90 -6.88 5.18
CA ILE A 121 -10.83 -6.29 4.20
C ILE A 121 -10.15 -6.17 2.83
N LEU A 122 -8.88 -5.76 2.79
CA LEU A 122 -8.09 -5.71 1.55
C LEU A 122 -8.02 -7.09 0.88
N LEU A 123 -7.74 -8.14 1.66
CA LEU A 123 -7.63 -9.51 1.17
C LEU A 123 -8.96 -10.01 0.59
N MET A 124 -10.08 -9.74 1.26
CA MET A 124 -11.41 -10.08 0.75
C MET A 124 -11.72 -9.34 -0.55
N LEU A 125 -11.41 -8.05 -0.64
CA LEU A 125 -11.61 -7.26 -1.86
C LEU A 125 -10.83 -7.83 -3.05
N VAL A 126 -9.57 -8.21 -2.83
CA VAL A 126 -8.73 -8.84 -3.87
C VAL A 126 -9.31 -10.19 -4.30
N MET A 127 -9.78 -11.00 -3.35
CA MET A 127 -10.40 -12.31 -3.63
C MET A 127 -11.66 -12.18 -4.50
N VAL A 128 -12.55 -11.24 -4.18
CA VAL A 128 -13.78 -11.00 -4.97
C VAL A 128 -13.44 -10.62 -6.41
N ARG A 129 -12.43 -9.78 -6.60
CA ARG A 129 -11.98 -9.37 -7.94
C ARG A 129 -11.37 -10.53 -8.72
N ALA A 130 -10.62 -11.42 -8.05
CA ALA A 130 -10.07 -12.61 -8.68
C ALA A 130 -11.17 -13.54 -9.21
N CYS A 131 -12.28 -13.67 -8.49
CA CYS A 131 -13.43 -14.46 -8.93
C CYS A 131 -14.18 -13.84 -10.13
N HIS A 132 -14.23 -12.52 -10.23
CA HIS A 132 -14.86 -11.80 -11.36
C HIS A 132 -14.02 -11.81 -12.65
N LEU A 133 -12.78 -12.30 -12.61
CA LEU A 133 -11.84 -12.31 -13.74
C LEU A 133 -11.79 -13.68 -14.47
N HIS A 134 -12.53 -14.69 -13.99
CA HIS A 134 -12.76 -15.97 -14.68
C HIS A 134 -14.08 -15.94 -15.42
#